data_AF-A0A5K1A3Y9-F1
#
_entry.id   AF-A0A5K1A3Y9-F1
#
_cell.length_a   1.000
_cell.length_b   1.000
_cell.length_c   1.000
_cell.angle_alpha   90.00
_cell.angle_beta   90.00
_cell.angle_gamma   90.00
#
_symmetry.space_group_name_H-M   'P 1'
#
loop_
_entity.id
_entity.type
_entity.pdbx_description
1 polymer ?
#
loop_
_entity_poly.entity_id
_entity_poly.type
_entity_poly.pdbx_seq_one_letter_code
_entity_poly.pdbx_strand_id
1 'polypeptide(L)' 'GPSYGCRGKVLLPFEENSSSKIGVRFDKPISEGNNLGGICEEGHGFFCN' A
#
# COMPACT_ATOMS: atom_id res chain seq x y z
N GLY A 1 4.40 9.48 1.27
CA GLY A 1 3.24 8.82 1.92
C GLY A 1 1.95 9.32 1.30
N PRO A 2 0.84 8.54 1.36
CA PRO A 2 -0.44 8.91 0.75
C PRO A 2 -1.02 10.20 1.36
N SER A 3 -1.68 11.02 0.54
CA SER A 3 -2.37 12.23 0.99
C SER A 3 -3.68 11.89 1.71
N TYR A 4 -4.12 12.78 2.61
CA TYR A 4 -5.41 12.59 3.28
C TYR A 4 -6.56 12.53 2.27
N GLY A 5 -7.48 11.56 2.46
CA GLY A 5 -8.60 11.32 1.54
C GLY A 5 -8.28 10.39 0.37
N CYS A 6 -7.04 9.89 0.25
CA CYS A 6 -6.72 8.81 -0.68
C CYS A 6 -7.51 7.54 -0.33
N ARG A 7 -8.11 6.92 -1.34
CA ARG A 7 -8.87 5.66 -1.24
C ARG A 7 -8.12 4.55 -1.96
N GLY A 8 -8.28 3.34 -1.44
CA GLY A 8 -7.61 2.16 -1.94
C GLY A 8 -8.18 0.89 -1.31
N LYS A 9 -7.63 -0.23 -1.74
CA LYS A 9 -8.00 -1.56 -1.30
C LYS A 9 -6.83 -2.20 -0.55
N VAL A 10 -7.13 -2.83 0.58
CA VAL A 10 -6.16 -3.67 1.29
C VAL A 10 -5.90 -4.92 0.45
N LEU A 11 -4.64 -5.13 0.06
CA LEU A 11 -4.20 -6.31 -0.69
C LEU A 11 -3.38 -7.26 0.16
N LEU A 12 -2.62 -6.73 1.11
CA LEU A 12 -1.88 -7.50 2.09
C LEU A 12 -2.48 -7.20 3.46
N PRO A 13 -3.46 -8.01 3.91
CA PRO A 13 -3.96 -7.91 5.26
C PRO A 13 -2.83 -8.24 6.24
N PHE A 14 -3.04 -7.85 7.49
CA PHE A 14 -2.08 -7.98 8.57
C PHE A 14 -1.93 -9.47 8.94
N GLU A 15 -1.22 -10.23 8.12
CA GLU A 15 -0.87 -11.62 8.37
C GLU A 15 0.64 -11.67 8.63
N GLU A 16 0.95 -11.82 9.93
CA GLU A 16 2.18 -12.46 10.41
C GLU A 16 3.51 -11.93 9.86
N ASN A 17 3.66 -10.60 9.78
CA ASN A 17 4.96 -10.00 9.60
C ASN A 17 5.32 -9.18 10.83
N SER A 18 6.53 -9.39 11.36
CA SER A 18 7.06 -8.77 12.58
C SER A 18 7.06 -7.24 12.59
N SER A 19 6.75 -6.62 11.44
CA SER A 19 6.63 -5.17 11.30
C SER A 19 5.20 -4.65 11.40
N SER A 20 4.16 -5.48 11.54
CA SER A 20 2.78 -5.01 11.76
C SER A 20 2.29 -4.03 10.69
N LYS A 21 2.55 -4.33 9.41
CA LYS A 21 2.24 -3.43 8.28
C LYS A 21 1.12 -3.97 7.41
N ILE A 22 0.25 -3.08 6.95
CA ILE A 22 -0.82 -3.40 5.98
C ILE A 22 -0.42 -2.87 4.61
N GLY A 23 -0.42 -3.73 3.59
CA GLY A 23 -0.21 -3.30 2.21
C GLY A 23 -1.52 -2.88 1.56
N VAL A 24 -1.60 -1.60 1.17
CA VAL A 24 -2.76 -1.00 0.53
C VAL A 24 -2.41 -0.63 -0.91
N ARG A 25 -3.25 -1.03 -1.87
CA ARG A 25 -3.21 -0.54 -3.25
C ARG A 25 -4.19 0.62 -3.41
N PHE A 26 -3.68 1.77 -3.81
CA PHE A 26 -4.46 2.96 -4.07
C PHE A 26 -4.95 3.01 -5.52
N ASP A 27 -6.11 3.62 -5.73
CA ASP A 27 -6.69 3.76 -7.08
C ASP A 27 -5.86 4.68 -7.98
N LYS A 28 -5.15 5.63 -7.35
CA LYS A 28 -4.22 6.57 -8.00
C LYS A 28 -2.81 6.32 -7.49
N PRO A 29 -1.78 6.61 -8.30
CA PRO A 29 -0.41 6.56 -7.82
C PRO A 29 -0.22 7.58 -6.69
N ILE A 30 0.54 7.19 -5.69
CA ILE A 30 0.82 7.98 -4.49
C ILE A 30 2.30 8.29 -4.38
N SER A 31 2.62 9.41 -3.75
CA SER A 31 4.00 9.82 -3.52
C SER A 31 4.67 8.83 -2.56
N GLU A 32 5.84 8.32 -2.96
CA GLU A 32 6.54 7.19 -2.31
C GLU A 32 5.81 5.85 -2.40
N GLY A 33 4.88 5.70 -3.34
CA GLY A 33 4.27 4.42 -3.65
C GLY A 33 5.29 3.43 -4.21
N ASN A 34 5.07 2.15 -3.92
CA ASN A 34 5.80 0.99 -4.42
C ASN A 34 4.81 0.01 -5.07
N ASN A 35 5.27 -1.15 -5.51
CA ASN A 35 4.44 -2.18 -6.15
C ASN A 35 4.02 -3.32 -5.21
N LEU A 36 4.19 -3.15 -3.88
CA LEU A 36 3.98 -4.18 -2.85
C LEU A 36 4.70 -5.51 -3.18
N GLY A 37 5.89 -5.46 -3.78
CA GLY A 37 6.63 -6.66 -4.19
C GLY A 37 6.11 -7.29 -5.50
N GLY A 38 5.47 -6.50 -6.37
CA GLY A 38 4.92 -6.95 -7.65
C GLY A 38 3.44 -7.35 -7.60
N ILE A 39 2.76 -7.10 -6.49
CA ILE A 39 1.34 -7.43 -6.27
C ILE A 39 0.41 -6.36 -6.87
N CYS A 40 0.91 -5.14 -7.07
CA CYS A 40 0.19 -4.06 -7.73
C CYS A 40 1.09 -3.25 -8.68
N GLU A 41 0.50 -2.31 -9.41
CA GLU A 41 1.24 -1.38 -10.26
C GLU A 41 2.25 -0.54 -9.46
N GLU A 42 3.36 -0.19 -10.10
CA GLU A 42 4.39 0.68 -9.51
C GLU A 42 3.81 2.04 -9.14
N GLY A 43 4.11 2.52 -7.94
CA GLY A 43 3.60 3.79 -7.42
C GLY A 43 2.19 3.72 -6.83
N HIS A 44 1.46 2.60 -6.95
CA HIS A 44 0.10 2.48 -6.41
C HIS A 44 0.04 1.81 -5.04
N GLY A 45 1.05 1.06 -4.67
CA GLY A 45 1.12 0.31 -3.42
C GLY A 45 1.79 1.08 -2.29
N PHE A 46 1.37 0.89 -1.05
CA PHE A 46 2.08 1.41 0.12
C PHE A 46 1.80 0.60 1.36
N PHE A 47 2.82 0.46 2.21
CA PHE A 47 2.70 -0.20 3.51
C PHE A 47 2.37 0.84 4.58
N CYS A 48 1.14 0.82 5.06
CA CYS A 48 0.72 1.64 6.19
C CYS A 48 1.23 1.04 7.51
N ASN A 49 1.76 1.89 8.39
CA ASN A 49 2.01 1.60 9.80
C ASN A 49 0.92 2.26 10.65
#